data_AF-A0A3N5P7C8-F1
#
_entry.id   AF-A0A3N5P7C8-F1
#
_cell.length_a   1.000
_cell.length_b   1.000
_cell.length_c   1.000
_cell.angle_alpha   90.00
_cell.angle_beta   90.00
_cell.angle_gamma   90.00
#
_symmetry.space_group_name_H-M   'P 1'
#
loop_
_entity.id
_entity.type
_entity.pdbx_description
1 polymer ?
#
loop_
_entity_poly.entity_id
_entity_poly.type
_entity_poly.pdbx_seq_one_letter_code
_entity_poly.pdbx_strand_id
1 'polypeptide(L)' 'MTRIRVLLADDHAVVRQGLYALLQENQDIEVVAQASD' A
#
# COMPACT_ATOMS: atom_id res chain seq x y z
N MET A 1 5.68 -18.79 2.87
CA MET A 1 4.97 -18.16 1.74
C MET A 1 5.60 -16.79 1.51
N THR A 2 5.88 -16.43 0.27
CA THR A 2 6.53 -15.16 -0.08
C THR A 2 5.44 -14.14 -0.39
N ARG A 3 5.31 -13.09 0.44
CA ARG A 3 4.33 -12.01 0.19
C ARG A 3 4.79 -11.08 -0.93
N ILE A 4 3.83 -10.50 -1.65
CA ILE A 4 4.05 -9.43 -2.62
C ILE A 4 4.30 -8.14 -1.84
N ARG A 5 5.49 -7.56 -2.03
CA ARG A 5 5.89 -6.32 -1.36
C ARG A 5 5.56 -5.11 -2.24
N VAL A 6 4.80 -4.17 -1.70
CA VAL A 6 4.30 -3.00 -2.43
C VAL A 6 4.77 -1.71 -1.75
N LEU A 7 5.19 -0.74 -2.54
CA LEU A 7 5.35 0.66 -2.14
C LEU A 7 4.26 1.48 -2.83
N LEU A 8 3.57 2.34 -2.08
CA LEU A 8 2.54 3.22 -2.62
C LEU A 8 3.15 4.59 -2.93
N ALA A 9 3.03 5.03 -4.19
CA ALA A 9 3.42 6.36 -4.64
C ALA A 9 2.27 6.95 -5.47
N ASP A 10 1.69 8.03 -4.97
CA ASP A 10 0.61 8.80 -5.59
C ASP A 10 0.76 10.24 -5.09
N ASP A 11 0.40 11.23 -5.90
CA ASP A 11 0.50 12.66 -5.59
C ASP A 11 -0.56 13.12 -4.57
N HIS A 12 -1.53 12.27 -4.24
CA HIS A 12 -2.60 12.58 -3.29
C HIS A 12 -2.62 11.62 -2.10
N ALA A 13 -2.48 12.19 -0.89
CA ALA A 13 -2.52 11.40 0.35
C ALA A 13 -3.81 10.57 0.52
N VAL A 14 -4.96 11.10 0.07
CA VAL A 14 -6.25 10.39 0.17
C VAL A 14 -6.28 9.10 -0.66
N VAL A 15 -5.62 9.09 -1.82
CA VAL A 15 -5.53 7.90 -2.68
C VAL A 15 -4.64 6.86 -2.03
N ARG A 16 -3.48 7.27 -1.50
CA ARG A 16 -2.57 6.36 -0.76
C ARG A 16 -3.27 5.70 0.43
N GLN A 17 -4.03 6.46 1.20
CA GLN A 17 -4.79 5.94 2.35
C GLN A 17 -5.88 4.95 1.91
N GLY A 18 -6.62 5.26 0.85
CA GLY A 18 -7.65 4.37 0.30
C GLY A 18 -7.07 3.05 -0.22
N LEU A 19 -5.99 3.12 -1.02
CA LEU A 19 -5.29 1.94 -1.51
C LEU A 19 -4.71 1.10 -0.37
N TYR A 20 -4.11 1.73 0.64
CA TYR A 20 -3.61 1.01 1.81
C TYR A 20 -4.73 0.23 2.51
N ALA A 21 -5.88 0.86 2.77
CA ALA A 21 -7.01 0.21 3.43
C ALA A 21 -7.52 -1.01 2.64
N LEU A 22 -7.65 -0.90 1.31
CA LEU A 22 -8.06 -1.99 0.44
C LEU A 22 -7.04 -3.14 0.41
N LEU A 23 -5.75 -2.82 0.36
CA LEU A 23 -4.68 -3.83 0.26
C LEU A 23 -4.48 -4.60 1.58
N GLN A 24 -4.84 -4.03 2.73
CA GLN A 24 -4.78 -4.72 4.03
C GLN A 24 -5.73 -5.92 4.13
N GLU A 25 -6.77 -6.00 3.30
CA GLU A 25 -7.70 -7.13 3.27
C GLU A 25 -7.09 -8.39 2.61
N ASN A 26 -5.96 -8.24 1.89
CA ASN A 26 -5.31 -9.33 1.18
C ASN A 26 -4.07 -9.85 1.92
N GLN A 27 -4.11 -11.09 2.40
CA GLN A 27 -3.05 -11.71 3.20
C GLN A 27 -1.74 -11.96 2.42
N ASP A 28 -1.80 -11.97 1.09
CA ASP A 28 -0.63 -12.17 0.23
C ASP A 28 0.14 -10.86 -0.05
N ILE A 29 -0.41 -9.71 0.36
CA ILE A 29 0.16 -8.39 0.08
C ILE A 29 0.70 -7.75 1.37
N GLU A 30 1.87 -7.13 1.25
CA GLU A 30 2.48 -6.35 2.32
C GLU A 30 2.89 -4.97 1.78
N VAL A 31 2.23 -3.92 2.27
CA VAL A 31 2.64 -2.53 1.98
C VAL A 31 3.81 -2.19 2.90
N VAL A 32 5.00 -2.03 2.33
CA VAL A 32 6.24 -1.83 3.10
C VAL A 32 6.63 -0.36 3.25
N ALA A 33 6.04 0.54 2.45
CA ALA A 33 6.30 1.97 2.50
C ALA A 33 5.24 2.76 1.71
N GLN A 34 5.14 4.06 2.02
CA GLN A 34 4.35 5.04 1.27
C GLN A 34 5.22 6.28 1.01
N ALA A 35 5.05 6.90 -0.15
CA ALA A 35 5.66 8.19 -0.46
C ALA A 35 5.24 9.26 0.56
N SER A 36 6.19 10.12 0.96
CA SER A 36 6.03 11.10 2.05
C SER A 36 5.84 12.54 1.57
N ASP A 37 5.85 12.73 0.26
CA ASP A 37 5.68 13.96 -0.49
C ASP A 37 4.26 14.53 -0.34
#